data_AF-B2UE94-F1
#
_entry.id   AF-B2UE94-F1
#
_cell.length_a   1.000
_cell.length_b   1.000
_cell.length_c   1.000
_cell.angle_alpha   90.00
_cell.angle_beta   90.00
_cell.angle_gamma   90.00
#
_symmetry.space_group_name_H-M   'P 1'
#
loop_
_entity.id
_entity.type
_entity.pdbx_description
1 polymer ?
#
loop_
_entity_poly.entity_id
_entity_poly.type
_entity_poly.pdbx_seq_one_letter_code
_entity_poly.pdbx_strand_id
1 'polypeptide(L)' 'MQAAIVDIREKIDLYGLTALDLGFKGDGTARSKPPAKYRDEAGNSWTGRGKRPGWLVAHLSAGRQIEEFLTA' A
#
# COMPACT_ATOMS: atom_id res chain seq x y z
N MET A 1 -20.47 14.00 16.24
CA MET A 1 -19.48 14.08 15.13
C MET A 1 -19.86 13.23 13.91
N GLN A 2 -20.52 12.07 14.05
CA GLN A 2 -20.96 11.27 12.89
C GLN A 2 -22.03 11.97 12.02
N ALA A 3 -22.91 12.79 12.60
CA ALA A 3 -23.95 13.51 11.87
C ALA A 3 -23.41 14.47 10.79
N ALA A 4 -22.27 15.13 11.06
CA ALA A 4 -21.64 16.02 10.09
C ALA A 4 -21.11 15.26 8.86
N ILE A 5 -20.61 14.04 9.06
CA ILE A 5 -20.10 13.21 7.95
C ILE A 5 -21.26 12.76 7.04
N VAL A 6 -22.43 12.48 7.61
CA VAL A 6 -23.63 12.08 6.84
C VAL A 6 -24.12 13.25 5.99
N ASP A 7 -24.30 14.43 6.58
CA ASP A 7 -24.73 15.65 5.88
C ASP A 7 -23.78 16.03 4.72
N ILE A 8 -22.47 15.90 4.93
CA ILE A 8 -21.47 16.17 3.88
C ILE A 8 -21.59 15.16 2.73
N ARG A 9 -21.85 13.88 3.02
CA ARG A 9 -22.04 12.85 1.98
C ARG A 9 -23.27 13.09 1.13
N GLU A 10 -24.38 13.49 1.74
CA GLU A 10 -25.61 13.84 1.02
C GLU A 10 -25.40 15.05 0.10
N LYS A 11 -24.70 16.09 0.58
CA LYS A 11 -24.34 17.24 -0.25
C LYS A 11 -23.38 16.86 -1.39
N ILE A 12 -22.42 15.98 -1.13
CA ILE A 12 -21.51 15.47 -2.17
C ILE A 12 -22.31 14.79 -3.30
N ASP A 13 -23.29 13.94 -2.96
CA ASP A 13 -24.14 13.25 -3.94
C ASP A 13 -25.05 14.23 -4.69
N LEU A 14 -25.73 15.13 -3.96
CA LEU A 14 -26.68 16.11 -4.51
C LEU A 14 -26.02 17.05 -5.53
N TYR A 15 -24.79 17.49 -5.26
CA TYR A 15 -24.07 18.43 -6.10
C TYR A 15 -23.04 17.74 -7.02
N GLY A 16 -22.93 16.41 -6.98
CA GLY A 16 -21.95 15.65 -7.76
C GLY A 16 -20.50 16.07 -7.48
N LEU A 17 -20.21 16.49 -6.24
CA LEU A 17 -18.91 17.04 -5.89
C LEU A 17 -17.86 15.93 -5.85
N THR A 18 -16.71 16.19 -6.43
CA THR A 18 -15.57 15.29 -6.34
C THR A 18 -14.56 15.82 -5.33
N ALA A 19 -13.65 14.97 -4.87
CA ALA A 19 -12.57 15.40 -3.98
C ALA A 19 -11.77 16.59 -4.55
N LEU A 20 -11.65 16.67 -5.88
CA LEU A 20 -11.00 17.77 -6.58
C LEU A 20 -11.75 19.10 -6.42
N ASP A 21 -13.08 19.06 -6.48
CA ASP A 21 -13.95 20.24 -6.35
C ASP A 21 -13.90 20.85 -4.94
N LEU A 22 -13.80 19.97 -3.94
CA LEU A 22 -13.63 20.33 -2.54
C LEU A 22 -12.20 20.81 -2.20
N GLY A 23 -11.33 20.96 -3.19
CA GLY A 23 -9.95 21.41 -3.00
C GLY A 23 -9.05 20.38 -2.31
N PHE A 24 -9.52 19.14 -2.12
CA PHE A 24 -8.65 18.06 -1.69
C PHE A 24 -7.74 17.71 -2.86
N LYS A 25 -6.53 18.27 -2.82
CA LYS A 25 -5.42 17.81 -3.65
C LYS A 25 -5.20 16.35 -3.31
N GLY A 26 -5.70 15.45 -4.15
CA GLY A 26 -5.36 14.04 -4.04
C GLY A 26 -3.84 13.95 -4.15
N ASP A 27 -3.16 13.58 -3.07
CA ASP A 27 -1.77 13.12 -3.12
C ASP A 27 -1.77 11.76 -3.82
N GLY A 28 -2.01 11.80 -5.12
CA GLY A 28 -2.25 10.63 -5.94
C GLY A 28 -3.50 9.84 -5.52
N THR A 29 -4.04 9.12 -6.48
CA THR A 29 -4.49 7.76 -6.19
C THR A 29 -3.52 7.14 -5.18
N ALA A 30 -4.00 6.52 -4.10
CA ALA A 30 -3.17 5.61 -3.32
C ALA A 30 -2.45 4.72 -4.35
N ARG A 31 -1.17 5.00 -4.63
CA ARG A 31 -0.40 4.21 -5.58
C ARG A 31 -0.49 2.83 -4.99
N SER A 32 -1.24 1.94 -5.64
CA SER A 32 -1.36 0.55 -5.23
C SER A 32 0.06 0.12 -4.96
N LYS A 33 0.41 -0.02 -3.66
CA LYS A 33 1.78 -0.35 -3.27
C LYS A 33 2.09 -1.59 -4.10
N PRO A 34 3.16 -1.57 -4.93
CA PRO A 34 3.41 -2.70 -5.80
C PRO A 34 3.40 -3.94 -4.91
N PRO A 35 2.68 -5.01 -5.32
CA PRO A 35 2.50 -6.18 -4.49
C PRO A 35 3.87 -6.61 -4.00
N ALA A 36 4.00 -6.80 -2.69
CA ALA A 36 5.23 -7.31 -2.11
C ALA A 36 5.49 -8.69 -2.73
N LYS A 37 6.46 -8.75 -3.65
CA LYS A 37 6.81 -9.97 -4.34
C LYS A 37 7.42 -11.00 -3.39
N TYR A 38 8.14 -10.53 -2.37
CA TYR A 38 8.83 -11.37 -1.39
C TYR A 38 8.34 -11.05 0.04
N ARG A 39 8.13 -12.07 0.88
CA ARG A 39 7.74 -11.96 2.28
C ARG A 39 8.37 -13.07 3.11
N ASP A 40 8.80 -12.76 4.34
CA ASP A 40 9.31 -13.75 5.31
C ASP A 40 8.29 -14.08 6.42
N GLU A 41 8.64 -15.08 7.23
CA GLU A 41 7.89 -15.53 8.41
C GLU A 41 7.75 -14.44 9.50
N ALA A 42 8.70 -13.50 9.57
CA ALA A 42 8.68 -12.40 10.52
C ALA A 42 7.80 -11.21 10.07
N GLY A 43 7.19 -11.28 8.88
CA GLY A 43 6.30 -10.25 8.34
C GLY A 43 7.00 -9.12 7.58
N ASN A 44 8.31 -9.23 7.36
CA ASN A 44 9.05 -8.38 6.44
C ASN A 44 8.62 -8.67 5.01
N SER A 45 8.59 -7.61 4.19
CA SER A 45 8.20 -7.73 2.78
C SER A 45 9.08 -6.88 1.89
N TRP A 46 9.31 -7.35 0.66
CA TRP A 46 10.13 -6.68 -0.33
C TRP A 46 9.51 -6.79 -1.72
N THR A 47 9.46 -5.68 -2.43
CA THR A 47 8.79 -5.55 -3.73
C THR A 47 9.64 -6.07 -4.89
N GLY A 48 10.87 -6.53 -4.64
CA GLY A 48 11.83 -6.91 -5.67
C GLY A 48 12.51 -5.73 -6.37
N ARG A 49 12.21 -4.49 -5.96
CA ARG A 49 12.84 -3.27 -6.48
C ARG A 49 13.82 -2.68 -5.46
N GLY A 50 14.97 -2.21 -5.96
CA GLY A 50 16.00 -1.54 -5.16
C GLY A 50 16.95 -2.49 -4.42
N LYS A 51 17.59 -2.00 -3.35
CA LYS A 51 18.54 -2.78 -2.55
C LYS A 51 17.82 -3.91 -1.82
N ARG A 52 18.39 -5.11 -1.85
CA ARG A 52 17.91 -6.25 -1.07
C ARG A 52 17.96 -5.92 0.43
N PRO A 53 16.88 -6.15 1.19
CA PRO A 53 16.86 -5.90 2.62
C PRO A 53 17.75 -6.91 3.37
N GLY A 54 18.22 -6.51 4.56
CA GLY A 54 19.16 -7.31 5.36
C GLY A 54 18.65 -8.69 5.73
N TRP A 55 17.34 -8.84 6.00
CA TRP A 55 16.71 -10.14 6.26
C TRP A 55 16.92 -11.07 5.05
N LEU A 56 16.58 -10.61 3.84
CA LEU A 56 16.69 -11.42 2.64
C LEU A 56 18.14 -11.82 2.35
N VAL A 57 19.10 -10.92 2.60
CA VAL A 57 20.53 -11.25 2.48
C VAL A 57 20.94 -12.30 3.51
N ALA A 58 20.51 -12.19 4.77
CA ALA A 58 20.81 -13.16 5.81
C ALA A 58 20.22 -14.55 5.47
N HIS A 59 19.00 -14.61 4.95
CA HIS A 59 18.38 -15.84 4.47
C HIS A 59 19.15 -16.46 3.30
N LEU A 60 19.55 -15.66 2.33
CA LEU A 60 20.38 -16.10 1.20
C LEU A 60 21.76 -16.61 1.66
N SER A 61 22.38 -15.94 2.63
CA SER A 61 23.66 -16.39 3.22
C SER A 61 23.51 -17.67 4.06
N ALA A 62 22.33 -17.93 4.62
CA ALA A 62 22.02 -19.17 5.32
C ALA A 62 21.72 -20.35 4.36
N GLY A 63 21.83 -20.14 3.04
CA GLY A 63 21.56 -21.17 2.03
C GLY A 63 20.09 -21.30 1.62
N ARG A 64 19.22 -20.41 2.10
CA ARG A 64 17.82 -20.35 1.62
C ARG A 64 17.75 -19.64 0.27
N GLN A 65 16.73 -19.98 -0.51
CA GLN A 65 16.53 -19.44 -1.85
C GLN A 65 15.56 -18.25 -1.81
N ILE A 66 15.75 -17.27 -2.69
CA ILE A 66 14.89 -16.08 -2.74
C ILE A 66 13.45 -16.43 -3.15
N GLU A 67 13.30 -17.50 -3.93
CA GLU A 67 12.03 -18.05 -4.40
C GLU A 67 11.14 -18.53 -3.26
N GLU A 68 11.72 -18.96 -2.13
CA GLU A 68 10.96 -19.41 -0.95
C GLU A 68 10.17 -18.26 -0.30
N PHE A 69 10.62 -17.03 -0.48
CA PHE A 69 9.94 -15.85 0.00
C PHE A 69 8.89 -15.33 -0.97
N LEU A 70 8.73 -15.92 -2.16
CA LEU A 70 7.80 -15.44 -3.17
C LEU A 70 6.35 -15.53 -2.65
N THR A 71 5.66 -14.40 -2.54
CA THR A 71 4.22 -14.39 -2.27
C THR A 71 3.50 -14.74 -3.57
N ALA A 72 2.82 -15.89 -3.58
CA ALA A 72 2.02 -16.38 -4.71
C ALA A 72 0.80 -15.49 -5.00
#